data_AF-A0A2E6BU25-F1
#
_entry.id   AF-A0A2E6BU25-F1
#
_cell.length_a   1.000
_cell.length_b   1.000
_cell.length_c   1.000
_cell.angle_alpha   90.00
_cell.angle_beta   90.00
_cell.angle_gamma   90.00
#
_symmetry.space_group_name_H-M   'P 1'
#
loop_
_entity.id
_entity.type
_entity.pdbx_description
1 polymer ?
#
loop_
_entity_poly.entity_id
_entity_poly.type
_entity_poly.pdbx_seq_one_letter_code
_entity_poly.pdbx_strand_id
1 'polypeptide(L)'
;MSNYSTVPGLDSNIVSNSKSDHQFDFTKLILSFKLTVNVGGLINKHNYNLKQQQLFSLIKNYKDNQHLSYKRISELLFKDGYRSIRKNKVLKPNYIWSIYKKGQQRDNRISSYLRTYSNIKLVVK
;
A
#
# COMPACT_ATOMS: atom_id res chain seq x y z
N MET A 1 -8.64 -14.80 49.48
CA MET A 1 -9.20 -13.44 49.35
C MET A 1 -8.06 -12.49 49.09
N SER A 2 -8.09 -11.81 47.95
CA SER A 2 -7.16 -10.76 47.56
C SER A 2 -7.41 -9.51 48.41
N ASN A 3 -6.40 -8.99 49.10
CA ASN A 3 -6.41 -7.63 49.62
C ASN A 3 -5.16 -6.90 49.10
N TYR A 4 -5.39 -6.10 48.07
CA TYR A 4 -4.48 -5.08 47.58
C TYR A 4 -4.43 -3.96 48.63
N SER A 5 -3.24 -3.47 48.97
CA SER A 5 -3.06 -2.26 49.78
C SER A 5 -2.40 -1.17 48.94
N THR A 6 -2.93 0.05 49.07
CA THR A 6 -2.69 1.20 48.21
C THR A 6 -2.00 2.30 49.04
N VAL A 7 -0.77 2.65 48.64
CA VAL A 7 -0.06 3.95 48.84
C VAL A 7 0.39 4.29 50.28
N PRO A 8 1.25 5.32 50.48
CA PRO A 8 2.66 5.50 50.13
C PRO A 8 3.56 5.49 51.38
N GLY A 9 4.85 5.17 51.28
CA GLY A 9 5.74 5.45 52.40
C GLY A 9 7.14 4.88 52.29
N LEU A 10 8.01 5.56 51.54
CA LEU A 10 9.40 5.70 51.97
C LEU A 10 10.04 6.97 51.37
N ASP A 11 9.44 8.12 51.65
CA ASP A 11 10.20 9.38 51.63
C ASP A 11 11.01 9.45 52.93
N SER A 12 12.14 8.77 52.96
CA SER A 12 13.23 9.20 53.84
C SER A 12 14.58 8.76 53.26
N ASN A 13 15.40 9.77 52.99
CA ASN A 13 16.81 9.70 52.65
C ASN A 13 17.16 9.57 51.16
N ILE A 14 16.61 10.46 50.32
CA ILE A 14 17.42 10.99 49.21
C ILE A 14 18.40 12.00 49.84
N VAL A 15 19.48 11.50 50.42
CA VAL A 15 20.69 12.32 50.58
C VAL A 15 21.28 12.43 49.18
N SER A 16 21.08 13.58 48.55
CA SER A 16 21.74 13.95 47.31
C SER A 16 23.24 14.11 47.56
N ASN A 17 24.00 13.01 47.52
CA ASN A 17 25.44 13.09 47.28
C ASN A 17 25.64 13.20 45.77
N SER A 18 25.51 14.42 45.25
CA SER A 18 25.91 14.79 43.91
C SER A 18 27.43 14.85 43.82
N LYS A 19 28.10 13.70 43.72
CA LYS A 19 29.51 13.61 43.34
C LYS A 19 29.79 12.37 42.50
N SER A 20 29.43 12.48 41.23
CA SER A 20 30.39 12.40 40.12
C SER A 20 29.59 12.71 38.86
N ASP A 21 29.70 13.94 38.41
CA ASP A 21 29.38 14.31 37.04
C ASP A 21 30.39 13.57 36.15
N HIS A 22 30.16 12.29 35.89
CA HIS A 22 30.63 11.71 34.64
C HIS A 22 29.71 12.21 33.54
N GLN A 23 29.86 13.51 33.28
CA GLN A 23 29.50 14.13 32.02
C GLN A 23 30.35 13.41 30.98
N PHE A 24 29.75 12.40 30.34
CA PHE A 24 30.33 11.85 29.15
C PHE A 24 30.31 12.98 28.12
N ASP A 25 31.45 13.66 27.99
CA ASP A 25 31.74 14.58 26.90
C ASP A 25 31.81 13.76 25.61
N PHE A 26 30.63 13.48 25.05
CA PHE A 26 30.54 12.98 23.69
C PHE A 26 31.01 14.08 22.76
N THR A 27 32.30 14.10 22.45
CA THR A 27 32.90 15.04 21.48
C THR A 27 32.38 14.80 20.06
N LYS A 28 31.80 13.61 19.80
CA LYS A 28 31.28 13.25 18.47
C LYS A 28 30.23 12.15 18.53
N LEU A 29 29.03 12.44 18.03
CA LEU A 29 27.99 11.45 17.75
C LEU A 29 27.95 11.19 16.24
N ILE A 30 28.35 10.00 15.80
CA ILE A 30 28.29 9.60 14.38
C ILE A 30 27.13 8.63 14.19
N LEU A 31 26.01 9.12 13.67
CA LEU A 31 24.89 8.29 13.28
C LEU A 31 25.05 7.87 11.81
N SER A 32 25.44 6.61 11.59
CA SER A 32 25.56 6.02 10.25
C SER A 32 24.53 4.91 10.08
N PHE A 33 23.65 5.04 9.10
CA PHE A 33 22.72 3.98 8.74
C PHE A 33 22.52 3.92 7.24
N LYS A 34 22.20 2.72 6.76
CA LYS A 34 21.78 2.48 5.38
C LYS A 34 20.26 2.32 5.36
N LEU A 35 19.54 3.40 5.10
CA LEU A 35 18.08 3.34 4.97
C LEU A 35 17.72 2.73 3.61
N THR A 36 17.18 1.51 3.63
CA THR A 36 16.65 0.85 2.45
C THR A 36 15.13 0.75 2.57
N VAL A 37 14.40 1.71 1.99
CA VAL A 37 12.93 1.67 1.97
C VAL A 37 12.49 0.77 0.82
N ASN A 38 12.24 -0.51 1.12
CA ASN A 38 11.73 -1.43 0.12
C ASN A 38 10.19 -1.43 0.14
N VAL A 39 9.59 -0.55 -0.66
CA VAL A 39 8.13 -0.49 -0.85
C VAL A 39 7.57 -1.71 -1.61
N GLY A 40 8.45 -2.59 -2.10
CA GLY A 40 8.09 -3.73 -2.96
C GLY A 40 7.11 -4.74 -2.34
N GLY A 41 7.05 -4.85 -1.02
CA GLY A 41 6.13 -5.76 -0.31
C GLY A 41 4.64 -5.37 -0.41
N LEU A 42 4.34 -4.09 -0.70
CA LEU A 42 2.97 -3.61 -0.93
C LEU A 42 2.59 -3.60 -2.42
N ILE A 43 3.56 -3.83 -3.32
CA ILE A 43 3.41 -3.56 -4.75
C ILE A 43 2.91 -4.79 -5.53
N ASN A 44 3.25 -6.04 -5.16
CA ASN A 44 2.89 -7.19 -6.01
C ASN A 44 2.73 -8.49 -5.23
N LYS A 45 1.48 -8.92 -4.97
CA LYS A 45 1.22 -10.37 -4.88
C LYS A 45 -0.08 -10.85 -5.49
N HIS A 46 -1.04 -9.97 -5.74
CA HIS A 46 -2.16 -10.26 -6.62
C HIS A 46 -1.93 -9.60 -7.97
N ASN A 47 -0.96 -10.14 -8.71
CA ASN A 47 -0.78 -9.80 -10.11
C ASN A 47 -2.06 -10.22 -10.82
N TYR A 48 -2.67 -9.29 -11.56
CA TYR A 48 -3.62 -9.71 -12.59
C TYR A 48 -2.90 -10.77 -13.42
N ASN A 49 -3.52 -11.95 -13.54
CA ASN A 49 -3.06 -12.96 -14.48
C ASN A 49 -2.98 -12.33 -15.88
N LEU A 50 -2.09 -12.81 -16.74
CA LEU A 50 -1.95 -12.36 -18.13
C LEU A 50 -3.32 -12.22 -18.83
N LYS A 51 -4.22 -13.22 -18.67
CA LYS A 51 -5.59 -13.14 -19.21
C LYS A 51 -6.39 -11.96 -18.67
N GLN A 52 -6.25 -11.64 -17.39
CA GLN A 52 -6.93 -10.50 -16.77
C GLN A 52 -6.35 -9.17 -17.24
N GLN A 53 -5.02 -9.10 -17.43
CA GLN A 53 -4.36 -7.92 -18.00
C GLN A 53 -4.83 -7.67 -19.43
N GLN A 54 -4.80 -8.71 -20.28
CA GLN A 54 -5.28 -8.65 -21.66
C GLN A 54 -6.74 -8.20 -21.72
N LEU A 55 -7.62 -8.82 -20.91
CA LEU A 55 -9.03 -8.44 -20.85
C LEU A 55 -9.22 -6.99 -20.43
N PHE A 56 -8.48 -6.51 -19.42
CA PHE A 56 -8.55 -5.12 -19.00
C PHE A 56 -8.05 -4.17 -20.07
N SER A 57 -6.90 -4.43 -20.70
CA SER A 57 -6.35 -3.60 -21.78
C SER A 57 -7.32 -3.50 -22.95
N LEU A 58 -7.98 -4.61 -23.30
CA LEU A 58 -8.99 -4.63 -24.37
C LEU A 58 -10.21 -3.77 -24.01
N ILE A 59 -10.75 -3.96 -22.80
CA ILE A 59 -11.88 -3.16 -22.30
C ILE A 59 -11.52 -1.67 -22.24
N LYS A 60 -10.32 -1.34 -21.77
CA LYS A 60 -9.80 0.03 -21.69
C LYS A 60 -9.71 0.65 -23.08
N ASN A 61 -9.15 -0.06 -24.07
CA ASN A 61 -9.11 0.40 -25.46
C ASN A 61 -10.50 0.67 -26.02
N TYR A 62 -11.44 -0.27 -25.85
CA TYR A 62 -12.82 -0.07 -26.30
C TYR A 62 -13.52 1.12 -25.62
N LYS A 63 -13.19 1.38 -24.36
CA LYS A 63 -13.84 2.44 -23.60
C LYS A 63 -13.24 3.83 -23.85
N ASP A 64 -11.91 3.91 -23.86
CA ASP A 64 -11.17 5.17 -23.92
C ASP A 64 -10.96 5.63 -25.36
N ASN A 65 -10.66 4.71 -26.28
CA ASN A 65 -10.35 5.08 -27.67
C ASN A 65 -11.55 4.95 -28.62
N GLN A 66 -12.43 3.96 -28.37
CA GLN A 66 -13.61 3.72 -29.23
C GLN A 66 -14.92 4.23 -28.61
N HIS A 67 -14.87 4.78 -27.39
CA HIS A 67 -16.01 5.36 -26.68
C HIS A 67 -17.26 4.45 -26.58
N LEU A 68 -17.07 3.13 -26.57
CA LEU A 68 -18.18 2.18 -26.59
C LEU A 68 -18.93 2.15 -25.25
N SER A 69 -20.21 1.80 -25.31
CA SER A 69 -21.03 1.52 -24.14
C SER A 69 -20.67 0.15 -23.54
N TYR A 70 -20.86 -0.02 -22.22
CA TYR A 70 -20.56 -1.31 -21.57
C TYR A 70 -21.39 -2.48 -22.13
N LYS A 71 -22.59 -2.19 -22.65
CA LYS A 71 -23.41 -3.17 -23.37
C LYS A 71 -22.71 -3.63 -24.64
N ARG A 72 -22.25 -2.67 -25.46
CA ARG A 72 -21.56 -3.00 -26.71
C ARG A 72 -20.26 -3.75 -26.47
N ILE A 73 -19.49 -3.36 -25.46
CA ILE A 73 -18.25 -4.06 -25.07
C ILE A 73 -18.54 -5.50 -24.64
N SER A 74 -19.60 -5.74 -23.86
CA SER A 74 -20.03 -7.09 -23.46
C SER A 74 -20.34 -7.98 -24.68
N GLU A 75 -20.99 -7.44 -25.70
CA GLU A 75 -21.32 -8.17 -26.93
C GLU A 75 -20.07 -8.50 -27.75
N LEU A 76 -19.16 -7.54 -27.92
CA LEU A 76 -17.90 -7.74 -28.64
C LEU A 76 -17.03 -8.79 -27.96
N LEU A 77 -16.84 -8.67 -26.64
CA LEU A 77 -16.12 -9.67 -25.85
C LEU A 77 -16.74 -11.06 -25.98
N PHE A 78 -18.07 -11.16 -26.04
CA PHE A 78 -18.74 -12.43 -26.26
C PHE A 78 -18.46 -13.00 -27.66
N LYS A 79 -18.47 -12.15 -28.69
CA LYS A 79 -18.12 -12.53 -30.06
C LYS A 79 -16.67 -13.02 -30.16
N ASP A 80 -15.76 -12.39 -29.44
CA ASP A 80 -14.33 -12.73 -29.40
C ASP A 80 -14.01 -13.93 -28.48
N GLY A 81 -15.03 -14.59 -27.95
CA GLY A 81 -14.88 -15.82 -27.15
C GLY A 81 -14.60 -15.60 -25.66
N TYR A 82 -14.60 -14.37 -25.14
CA TYR A 82 -14.43 -14.12 -23.71
C TYR A 82 -15.66 -14.56 -22.92
N ARG A 83 -15.42 -15.26 -21.81
CA ARG A 83 -16.44 -15.84 -20.94
C ARG A 83 -16.04 -15.72 -19.47
N SER A 84 -17.03 -15.78 -18.59
CA SER A 84 -16.82 -15.83 -17.15
C SER A 84 -16.19 -17.16 -16.73
N ILE A 85 -15.21 -17.10 -15.85
CA ILE A 85 -14.40 -18.26 -15.43
C ILE A 85 -15.25 -19.37 -14.80
N ARG A 86 -16.20 -19.01 -13.92
CA ARG A 86 -16.95 -19.99 -13.10
C ARG A 86 -18.07 -20.73 -13.84
N LYS A 87 -18.71 -20.08 -14.82
CA LYS A 87 -19.94 -20.61 -15.47
C LYS A 87 -19.91 -20.54 -16.99
N ASN A 88 -18.78 -20.16 -17.58
CA ASN A 88 -18.64 -19.95 -19.03
C ASN A 88 -19.73 -19.02 -19.62
N LYS A 89 -20.29 -18.11 -18.83
CA LYS A 89 -21.36 -17.18 -19.24
C LYS A 89 -20.79 -15.89 -19.81
N VAL A 90 -21.62 -15.18 -20.58
CA VAL A 90 -21.37 -13.80 -21.05
C VAL A 90 -20.91 -12.91 -19.90
N LEU A 91 -19.88 -12.09 -20.17
CA LEU A 91 -19.45 -11.04 -19.26
C LEU A 91 -20.44 -9.87 -19.29
N LYS A 92 -21.42 -9.89 -18.39
CA LYS A 92 -22.47 -8.86 -18.31
C LYS A 92 -21.89 -7.43 -18.25
N PRO A 93 -22.63 -6.41 -18.71
CA PRO A 93 -22.17 -5.01 -18.69
C PRO A 93 -21.68 -4.53 -17.31
N ASN A 94 -22.33 -4.95 -16.22
CA ASN A 94 -21.91 -4.60 -14.85
C ASN A 94 -20.54 -5.17 -14.49
N TYR A 95 -20.19 -6.35 -15.03
CA TYR A 95 -18.87 -6.93 -14.87
C TYR A 95 -17.83 -6.16 -15.67
N ILE A 96 -18.15 -5.74 -16.90
CA ILE A 96 -17.27 -4.90 -17.72
C ILE A 96 -16.96 -3.59 -16.99
N TRP A 97 -17.98 -2.90 -16.48
CA TRP A 97 -17.81 -1.68 -15.69
C TRP A 97 -16.91 -1.91 -14.47
N SER A 98 -17.14 -3.01 -13.74
CA SER A 98 -16.35 -3.34 -12.55
C SER A 98 -14.88 -3.62 -12.88
N ILE A 99 -14.61 -4.34 -13.97
CA ILE A 99 -13.25 -4.64 -14.44
C ILE A 99 -12.54 -3.34 -14.83
N TYR A 100 -13.20 -2.51 -15.64
CA TYR A 100 -12.67 -1.23 -16.08
C TYR A 100 -12.31 -0.32 -14.89
N LYS A 101 -13.27 -0.09 -13.98
CA LYS A 101 -13.07 0.78 -12.82
C LYS A 101 -11.94 0.30 -11.90
N LYS A 102 -11.90 -1.01 -11.60
CA LYS A 102 -10.86 -1.58 -10.73
C LYS A 102 -9.48 -1.59 -11.40
N GLY A 103 -9.42 -1.82 -12.71
CA GLY A 103 -8.19 -1.74 -13.49
C GLY A 103 -7.62 -0.32 -13.51
N GLN A 104 -8.45 0.70 -13.70
CA GLN A 104 -8.00 2.10 -13.59
C GLN A 104 -7.44 2.45 -12.20
N GLN A 105 -8.13 2.03 -11.13
CA GLN A 105 -7.61 2.22 -9.77
C GLN A 105 -6.27 1.50 -9.55
N ARG A 106 -6.04 0.37 -10.22
CA ARG A 106 -4.74 -0.32 -10.20
C ARG A 106 -3.69 0.48 -10.98
N ASP A 107 -3.99 0.94 -12.19
CA ASP A 107 -3.07 1.76 -12.99
C ASP A 107 -2.64 3.02 -12.22
N ASN A 108 -3.59 3.70 -11.55
CA ASN A 108 -3.31 4.88 -10.73
C ASN A 108 -2.45 4.55 -9.50
N ARG A 109 -2.66 3.39 -8.87
CA ARG A 109 -1.79 2.93 -7.78
C ARG A 109 -0.37 2.72 -8.30
N ILE A 110 -0.22 1.98 -9.40
CA ILE A 110 1.09 1.69 -10.01
C ILE A 110 1.80 2.99 -10.40
N SER A 111 1.12 3.92 -11.08
CA SER A 111 1.72 5.19 -11.50
C SER A 111 2.12 6.07 -10.31
N SER A 112 1.32 6.09 -9.24
CA SER A 112 1.64 6.81 -8.01
C SER A 112 2.90 6.27 -7.32
N TYR A 113 3.14 4.96 -7.33
CA TYR A 113 4.34 4.37 -6.73
C TYR A 113 5.60 4.57 -7.59
N LEU A 114 5.45 4.62 -8.92
CA LEU A 114 6.56 4.95 -9.83
C LEU A 114 7.00 6.42 -9.72
N ARG A 115 6.17 7.27 -9.11
CA ARG A 115 6.48 8.66 -8.83
C ARG A 115 7.37 8.73 -7.58
N THR A 116 8.65 8.46 -7.79
CA THR A 116 9.74 8.46 -6.79
C THR A 116 9.62 9.63 -5.80
N TYR A 117 9.73 9.35 -4.50
CA TYR A 117 9.93 10.37 -3.48
C TYR A 117 11.36 10.90 -3.57
N SER A 118 11.57 11.98 -4.33
CA SER A 118 12.76 12.81 -4.19
C SER A 118 12.60 13.70 -2.95
N ASN A 119 13.67 13.84 -2.16
CA ASN A 119 13.79 14.78 -1.02
C ASN A 119 13.20 14.33 0.34
N ILE A 120 13.56 13.14 0.82
CA ILE A 120 13.30 12.77 2.22
C ILE A 120 14.18 13.64 3.13
N LYS A 121 13.57 14.57 3.88
CA LYS A 121 14.26 15.43 4.84
C LYS A 121 14.16 14.78 6.23
N LEU A 122 15.29 14.33 6.76
CA LEU A 122 15.38 13.82 8.13
C LEU A 122 15.49 14.99 9.10
N VAL A 123 14.62 15.04 10.10
CA VAL A 123 14.68 15.99 11.22
C VAL A 123 14.98 15.21 12.49
N VAL A 124 16.15 15.46 13.08
CA VAL A 124 16.52 14.94 14.41
C VAL A 124 16.08 15.99 15.43
N LYS A 125 15.27 15.60 16.42
CA LYS A 125 14.83 16.45 17.54
C LYS A 125 15.55 16.03 18.81
#